data_AF-A0A0C2A1R5-F1
#
_entry.id   AF-A0A0C2A1R5-F1
#
_cell.length_a   1.000
_cell.length_b   1.000
_cell.length_c   1.000
_cell.angle_alpha   90.00
_cell.angle_beta   90.00
_cell.angle_gamma   90.00
#
_symmetry.space_group_name_H-M   'P 1'
#
loop_
_entity.id
_entity.type
_entity.pdbx_description
1 polymer ?
#
loop_
_entity_poly.entity_id
_entity_poly.type
_entity_poly.pdbx_seq_one_letter_code
_entity_poly.pdbx_strand_id
1 'polypeptide(L)'
;MTGDMSSSASDGDGDGDGDGDGDGDTGPLPNINVLVTRDLVEDSVWTTTASFGPQHCAVEEGCVAQPGERRLLRFSTYTPNLGTADFIVGSPTLTPARFEWDACHEHWHFLDYAGYRLLDARGEVVASGHKMSFSLIDLAPWLADAEPGKYPLDDGTQGISVGWADAYVSQLDCQWVDITGIPAGDYQLEITVNPQAAIQESDHADNTLLIPISLTDVDTGPPGPPDDWSCPLPAYGANDVCDCGCGAFDPDCANPTADACEMCNQPGSCAEDEADCSSIAANDNSTCG
;
A
#
# COMPACT_ATOMS: atom_id res chain seq x y z
N MET A 1 77.35 -18.16 43.90
CA MET A 1 77.36 -18.80 45.23
C MET A 1 76.78 -17.75 46.17
N THR A 2 75.50 -17.75 46.52
CA THR A 2 74.67 -18.76 47.23
C THR A 2 73.21 -18.62 46.75
N GLY A 3 72.52 -19.64 46.22
CA GLY A 3 71.70 -20.63 46.98
C GLY A 3 70.36 -20.00 47.41
N ASP A 4 69.28 -20.00 46.62
CA ASP A 4 68.28 -21.07 46.32
C ASP A 4 67.40 -21.45 47.54
N MET A 5 66.08 -21.23 47.45
CA MET A 5 65.03 -22.23 47.76
C MET A 5 63.63 -21.76 47.33
N SER A 6 62.95 -22.74 46.73
CA SER A 6 61.67 -22.85 46.00
C SER A 6 60.34 -22.56 46.74
N SER A 7 59.27 -22.55 45.91
CA SER A 7 57.83 -22.85 46.15
C SER A 7 56.94 -21.65 46.47
N SER A 8 55.72 -21.49 45.94
CA SER A 8 54.77 -22.42 45.31
C SER A 8 53.75 -21.63 44.46
N ALA A 9 53.32 -22.21 43.34
CA ALA A 9 52.12 -21.81 42.62
C ALA A 9 50.86 -22.28 43.38
N SER A 10 49.80 -21.48 43.33
CA SER A 10 48.43 -21.94 43.51
C SER A 10 47.54 -21.12 42.58
N ASP A 11 47.08 -21.80 41.55
CA ASP A 11 46.04 -21.39 40.61
C ASP A 11 44.75 -21.06 41.38
N GLY A 12 44.14 -19.95 40.98
CA GLY A 12 42.83 -19.52 41.43
C GLY A 12 42.00 -19.17 40.20
N ASP A 13 41.48 -20.22 39.58
CA ASP A 13 40.45 -20.15 38.55
C ASP A 13 39.23 -19.42 39.13
N GLY A 14 38.99 -18.23 38.60
CA GLY A 14 37.76 -17.47 38.80
C GLY A 14 37.08 -17.37 37.46
N ASP A 15 36.44 -18.47 37.06
CA ASP A 15 35.47 -18.53 35.97
C ASP A 15 34.36 -17.52 36.26
N GLY A 16 34.47 -16.38 35.60
CA GLY A 16 33.43 -15.36 35.51
C GLY A 16 32.99 -15.29 34.06
N ASP A 17 32.42 -16.40 33.57
CA ASP A 17 31.61 -16.43 32.36
C ASP A 17 30.40 -15.52 32.58
N GLY A 18 30.61 -14.23 32.35
CA GLY A 18 29.58 -13.25 32.12
C GLY A 18 29.33 -13.15 30.63
N ASP A 19 29.03 -14.28 29.99
CA ASP A 19 28.27 -14.30 28.74
C ASP A 19 26.86 -13.81 29.10
N GLY A 20 26.75 -12.49 29.25
CA GLY A 20 25.51 -11.78 29.09
C GLY A 20 25.17 -11.85 27.61
N ASP A 21 24.67 -13.00 27.18
CA ASP A 21 23.72 -13.07 26.07
C ASP A 21 22.57 -12.14 26.46
N GLY A 22 22.74 -10.86 26.13
CA GLY A 22 21.64 -9.93 26.05
C GLY A 22 20.79 -10.41 24.89
N ASP A 23 19.92 -11.38 25.17
CA ASP A 23 18.71 -11.61 24.41
C ASP A 23 18.11 -10.22 24.18
N GLY A 24 18.27 -9.75 22.94
CA GLY A 24 17.85 -8.43 22.50
C GLY A 24 16.34 -8.39 22.46
N ASP A 25 15.72 -8.32 23.65
CA ASP A 25 14.33 -7.93 23.83
C ASP A 25 14.24 -6.45 23.46
N THR A 26 14.30 -6.19 22.15
CA THR A 26 13.85 -4.93 21.59
C THR A 26 12.36 -4.91 21.88
N GLY A 27 11.96 -4.12 22.88
CA GLY A 27 10.55 -3.94 23.27
C GLY A 27 9.65 -3.65 22.05
N PRO A 28 8.32 -3.60 22.23
CA PRO A 28 7.36 -3.72 21.14
C PRO A 28 7.70 -2.84 19.93
N LEU A 29 7.78 -3.45 18.74
CA LEU A 29 8.13 -2.81 17.47
C LEU A 29 6.97 -2.92 16.46
N PRO A 30 6.81 -1.94 15.56
CA PRO A 30 5.91 -2.05 14.42
C PRO A 30 6.40 -3.09 13.40
N ASN A 31 5.52 -3.51 12.50
CA ASN A 31 5.84 -4.43 11.41
C ASN A 31 4.92 -4.20 10.21
N ILE A 32 5.38 -3.45 9.21
CA ILE A 32 4.65 -3.27 7.95
C ILE A 32 4.87 -4.49 7.07
N ASN A 33 3.83 -5.31 6.93
CA ASN A 33 3.91 -6.51 6.12
C ASN A 33 3.15 -6.29 4.80
N VAL A 34 3.87 -6.02 3.71
CA VAL A 34 3.23 -5.88 2.39
C VAL A 34 3.01 -7.22 1.69
N LEU A 35 3.58 -8.32 2.20
CA LEU A 35 3.39 -9.64 1.60
C LEU A 35 1.95 -10.14 1.73
N VAL A 36 1.25 -9.77 2.81
CA VAL A 36 -0.17 -10.13 3.01
C VAL A 36 -1.14 -9.35 2.11
N THR A 37 -0.65 -8.39 1.33
CA THR A 37 -1.49 -7.53 0.46
C THR A 37 -1.38 -7.91 -1.02
N ARG A 38 -0.61 -8.96 -1.34
CA ARG A 38 -0.32 -9.42 -2.71
C ARG A 38 -1.55 -9.42 -3.61
N ASP A 39 -2.60 -10.14 -3.22
CA ASP A 39 -3.78 -10.34 -4.07
C ASP A 39 -4.49 -9.01 -4.34
N LEU A 40 -4.61 -8.15 -3.32
CA LEU A 40 -5.21 -6.81 -3.48
C LEU A 40 -4.40 -5.91 -4.42
N VAL A 41 -3.07 -6.03 -4.37
CA VAL A 41 -2.20 -5.28 -5.28
C VAL A 41 -2.33 -5.83 -6.69
N GLU A 42 -2.25 -7.16 -6.87
CA GLU A 42 -2.41 -7.86 -8.15
C GLU A 42 -3.73 -7.47 -8.84
N ASP A 43 -4.85 -7.50 -8.12
CA ASP A 43 -6.19 -7.17 -8.62
C ASP A 43 -6.37 -5.69 -8.98
N SER A 44 -5.47 -4.83 -8.49
CA SER A 44 -5.51 -3.38 -8.72
C SER A 44 -4.61 -2.88 -9.84
N VAL A 45 -3.87 -3.78 -10.51
CA VAL A 45 -2.90 -3.40 -11.55
C VAL A 45 -3.60 -3.03 -12.86
N TRP A 46 -3.21 -1.90 -13.44
CA TRP A 46 -3.62 -1.52 -14.80
C TRP A 46 -2.66 -0.55 -15.48
N THR A 47 -2.83 -0.36 -16.80
CA THR A 47 -2.12 0.70 -17.53
C THR A 47 -3.04 1.72 -18.18
N THR A 48 -2.54 2.96 -18.26
CA THR A 48 -3.22 4.08 -18.90
C THR A 48 -2.24 5.08 -19.49
N THR A 49 -2.69 5.79 -20.52
CA THR A 49 -1.95 6.89 -21.14
C THR A 49 -2.64 8.21 -20.81
N ALA A 50 -1.87 9.16 -20.27
CA ALA A 50 -2.34 10.49 -19.90
C ALA A 50 -1.35 11.57 -20.35
N SER A 51 -1.82 12.81 -20.52
CA SER A 51 -1.00 13.94 -20.96
C SER A 51 -0.79 14.93 -19.82
N PHE A 52 0.47 15.26 -19.55
CA PHE A 52 0.89 16.10 -18.44
C PHE A 52 1.46 17.42 -18.94
N GLY A 53 0.90 18.54 -18.46
CA GLY A 53 1.46 19.87 -18.73
C GLY A 53 2.78 20.11 -17.96
N PRO A 54 3.62 21.08 -18.36
CA PRO A 54 4.88 21.36 -17.67
C PRO A 54 4.77 21.83 -16.22
N GLN A 55 3.59 22.29 -15.80
CA GLN A 55 3.27 22.75 -14.44
C GLN A 55 2.26 21.80 -13.76
N HIS A 56 2.14 20.56 -14.28
CA HIS A 56 1.29 19.57 -13.65
C HIS A 56 1.98 19.04 -12.39
N CYS A 57 1.22 18.85 -11.31
CA CYS A 57 1.72 18.39 -10.01
C CYS A 57 2.54 17.10 -10.10
N ALA A 58 2.02 16.07 -10.75
CA ALA A 58 2.80 14.87 -11.07
C ALA A 58 4.15 15.08 -11.79
N VAL A 59 4.36 16.19 -12.52
CA VAL A 59 5.67 16.56 -13.08
C VAL A 59 6.54 17.23 -12.03
N GLU A 60 5.98 18.18 -11.27
CA GLU A 60 6.70 18.92 -10.23
C GLU A 60 7.18 18.00 -9.10
N GLU A 61 6.35 17.02 -8.73
CA GLU A 61 6.64 15.99 -7.73
C GLU A 61 7.48 14.82 -8.28
N GLY A 62 7.80 14.83 -9.58
CA GLY A 62 8.62 13.80 -10.22
C GLY A 62 7.95 12.44 -10.40
N CYS A 63 6.63 12.35 -10.24
CA CYS A 63 5.87 11.11 -10.44
C CYS A 63 5.82 10.67 -11.91
N VAL A 64 6.04 11.60 -12.84
CA VAL A 64 6.35 11.30 -14.24
C VAL A 64 7.69 11.91 -14.62
N ALA A 65 8.43 11.25 -15.52
CA ALA A 65 9.80 11.65 -15.82
C ALA A 65 9.91 13.03 -16.49
N GLN A 66 8.86 13.47 -17.20
CA GLN A 66 8.81 14.73 -17.95
C GLN A 66 7.36 15.10 -18.35
N PRO A 67 7.10 16.33 -18.81
CA PRO A 67 5.81 16.72 -19.39
C PRO A 67 5.51 16.01 -20.72
N GLY A 68 4.24 15.90 -21.09
CA GLY A 68 3.78 15.29 -22.35
C GLY A 68 2.96 14.03 -22.12
N GLU A 69 2.79 13.24 -23.17
CA GLU A 69 2.10 11.95 -23.10
C GLU A 69 2.95 10.93 -22.32
N ARG A 70 2.33 10.29 -21.33
CA ARG A 70 2.95 9.32 -20.44
C ARG A 70 2.09 8.09 -20.32
N ARG A 71 2.75 6.93 -20.42
CA ARG A 71 2.12 5.64 -20.13
C ARG A 71 2.45 5.25 -18.71
N LEU A 72 1.43 4.92 -17.93
CA LEU A 72 1.52 4.71 -16.48
C LEU A 72 1.09 3.28 -16.16
N LEU A 73 1.86 2.59 -15.32
CA LEU A 73 1.48 1.35 -14.65
C LEU A 73 0.94 1.73 -13.26
N ARG A 74 -0.38 1.66 -13.08
CA ARG A 74 -1.10 1.98 -11.85
C ARG A 74 -1.36 0.73 -11.03
N PHE A 75 -1.34 0.89 -9.71
CA PHE A 75 -1.57 -0.19 -8.74
C PHE A 75 -1.84 0.41 -7.37
N SER A 76 -2.62 -0.27 -6.55
CA SER A 76 -2.84 0.10 -5.16
C SER A 76 -1.67 -0.31 -4.28
N THR A 77 -1.47 0.35 -3.14
CA THR A 77 -0.49 -0.04 -2.12
C THR A 77 -1.16 -0.02 -0.76
N TYR A 78 -1.08 -1.14 -0.05
CA TYR A 78 -1.64 -1.30 1.29
C TYR A 78 -0.49 -1.59 2.25
N THR A 79 -0.52 -0.97 3.43
CA THR A 79 0.58 -1.02 4.40
C THR A 79 0.06 -1.39 5.79
N PRO A 80 -0.33 -2.65 6.01
CA PRO A 80 -0.84 -3.08 7.31
C PRO A 80 0.28 -3.19 8.33
N ASN A 81 0.07 -2.62 9.52
CA ASN A 81 0.96 -2.80 10.66
C ASN A 81 0.54 -4.03 11.47
N LEU A 82 1.29 -5.13 11.31
CA LEU A 82 1.10 -6.40 12.01
C LEU A 82 2.08 -6.58 13.19
N GLY A 83 2.74 -5.50 13.60
CA GLY A 83 3.68 -5.51 14.71
C GLY A 83 2.98 -5.49 16.07
N THR A 84 3.76 -5.17 17.10
CA THR A 84 3.29 -5.03 18.49
C THR A 84 3.32 -3.59 19.00
N ALA A 85 3.78 -2.65 18.17
CA ALA A 85 3.72 -1.20 18.39
C ALA A 85 3.25 -0.46 17.14
N ASP A 86 2.83 0.78 17.31
CA ASP A 86 2.43 1.65 16.21
C ASP A 86 3.64 2.01 15.32
N PHE A 87 3.42 2.10 14.00
CA PHE A 87 4.42 2.59 13.05
C PHE A 87 4.32 4.13 13.01
N ILE A 88 5.23 4.83 13.69
CA ILE A 88 5.13 6.29 13.87
C ILE A 88 6.20 6.99 13.04
N VAL A 89 5.79 7.81 12.08
CA VAL A 89 6.70 8.61 11.26
C VAL A 89 6.98 10.00 11.83
N GLY A 90 6.15 10.44 12.78
CA GLY A 90 6.24 11.75 13.42
C GLY A 90 5.36 12.78 12.71
N SER A 91 5.77 14.03 12.75
CA SER A 91 5.06 15.14 12.12
C SER A 91 6.06 16.13 11.52
N PRO A 92 5.61 17.06 10.65
CA PRO A 92 6.46 18.12 10.12
C PRO A 92 7.07 19.02 11.21
N THR A 93 6.42 19.13 12.38
CA THR A 93 6.92 19.93 13.50
C THR A 93 7.92 19.17 14.37
N LEU A 94 7.72 17.85 14.54
CA LEU A 94 8.55 17.00 15.39
C LEU A 94 9.78 16.44 14.66
N THR A 95 9.63 16.11 13.38
CA THR A 95 10.63 15.47 12.54
C THR A 95 10.75 16.17 11.17
N PRO A 96 10.99 17.49 11.12
CA PRO A 96 10.94 18.28 9.88
C PRO A 96 11.85 17.77 8.76
N ALA A 97 12.97 17.13 9.11
CA ALA A 97 13.92 16.59 8.14
C ALA A 97 13.37 15.40 7.33
N ARG A 98 12.24 14.81 7.75
CA ARG A 98 11.58 13.67 7.09
C ARG A 98 10.35 14.07 6.29
N PHE A 99 10.03 15.37 6.26
CA PHE A 99 8.83 15.87 5.59
C PHE A 99 9.18 16.96 4.59
N GLU A 100 8.49 16.95 3.45
CA GLU A 100 8.55 18.01 2.44
C GLU A 100 7.15 18.60 2.22
N TRP A 101 7.06 19.91 2.05
CA TRP A 101 5.79 20.57 1.77
C TRP A 101 5.45 20.40 0.29
N ASP A 102 4.31 19.78 0.02
CA ASP A 102 3.75 19.73 -1.31
C ASP A 102 2.87 20.97 -1.55
N ALA A 103 3.30 21.84 -2.45
CA ALA A 103 2.54 23.04 -2.82
C ALA A 103 1.34 22.75 -3.73
N CYS A 104 1.36 21.63 -4.43
CA CYS A 104 0.30 21.14 -5.31
C CYS A 104 -0.86 20.52 -4.53
N HIS A 105 -0.55 19.79 -3.46
CA HIS A 105 -1.54 19.12 -2.61
C HIS A 105 -1.78 19.81 -1.25
N GLU A 106 -1.09 20.92 -1.01
CA GLU A 106 -1.20 21.78 0.18
C GLU A 106 -1.10 21.00 1.52
N HIS A 107 -0.22 20.00 1.57
CA HIS A 107 0.08 19.26 2.79
C HIS A 107 1.52 18.72 2.81
N TRP A 108 1.92 18.17 3.95
CA TRP A 108 3.27 17.64 4.14
C TRP A 108 3.36 16.16 3.76
N HIS A 109 4.33 15.84 2.91
CA HIS A 109 4.66 14.48 2.50
C HIS A 109 5.75 13.90 3.39
N PHE A 110 5.57 12.67 3.87
CA PHE A 110 6.66 11.90 4.46
C PHE A 110 7.58 11.40 3.33
N LEU A 111 8.86 11.75 3.43
CA LEU A 111 9.86 11.42 2.43
C LEU A 111 10.22 9.92 2.49
N ASP A 112 10.45 9.33 1.32
CA ASP A 112 10.92 7.95 1.16
C ASP A 112 10.06 6.88 1.86
N TYR A 113 8.74 7.08 1.94
CA TYR A 113 7.83 6.09 2.53
C TYR A 113 7.82 4.77 1.76
N ALA A 114 7.56 4.86 0.46
CA ALA A 114 7.44 3.72 -0.43
C ALA A 114 8.14 4.00 -1.76
N GLY A 115 8.96 3.04 -2.19
CA GLY A 115 9.65 3.04 -3.48
C GLY A 115 9.06 2.00 -4.42
N TYR A 116 8.91 2.38 -5.69
CA TYR A 116 8.36 1.50 -6.73
C TYR A 116 9.39 1.28 -7.83
N ARG A 117 9.64 0.02 -8.19
CA ARG A 117 10.57 -0.32 -9.27
C ARG A 117 9.94 -1.32 -10.22
N LEU A 118 10.10 -1.11 -11.52
CA LEU A 118 9.80 -2.12 -12.52
C LEU A 118 11.10 -2.82 -12.90
N LEU A 119 11.14 -4.14 -12.73
CA LEU A 119 12.30 -4.99 -12.99
C LEU A 119 12.09 -5.81 -14.26
N ASP A 120 13.12 -5.94 -15.09
CA ASP A 120 13.09 -6.84 -16.24
C ASP A 120 13.32 -8.31 -15.83
N ALA A 121 13.31 -9.22 -16.81
CA ALA A 121 13.54 -10.65 -16.59
C ALA A 121 14.93 -11.01 -16.00
N ARG A 122 15.86 -10.06 -15.96
CA ARG A 122 17.20 -10.20 -15.33
C ARG A 122 17.25 -9.61 -13.93
N GLY A 123 16.17 -8.98 -13.46
CA GLY A 123 16.11 -8.25 -12.20
C GLY A 123 16.70 -6.84 -12.28
N GLU A 124 16.95 -6.31 -13.47
CA GLU A 124 17.46 -4.95 -13.65
C GLU A 124 16.30 -3.94 -13.60
N VAL A 125 16.51 -2.82 -12.92
CA VAL A 125 15.52 -1.74 -12.83
C VAL A 125 15.42 -1.04 -14.19
N VAL A 126 14.25 -1.12 -14.82
CA VAL A 126 13.97 -0.47 -16.12
C VAL A 126 13.13 0.79 -16.00
N ALA A 127 12.37 0.91 -14.92
CA ALA A 127 11.66 2.14 -14.55
C ALA A 127 11.58 2.22 -13.02
N SER A 128 11.53 3.46 -12.51
CA SER A 128 11.28 3.73 -11.10
C SER A 128 10.12 4.69 -10.99
N GLY A 129 9.28 4.46 -9.99
CA GLY A 129 8.36 5.44 -9.46
C GLY A 129 8.67 5.64 -7.99
N HIS A 130 8.06 6.65 -7.41
CA HIS A 130 8.11 6.86 -5.98
C HIS A 130 6.75 7.34 -5.54
N LYS A 131 6.40 7.00 -4.31
CA LYS A 131 5.36 7.71 -3.61
C LYS A 131 6.01 8.65 -2.63
N MET A 132 6.00 9.94 -2.97
CA MET A 132 6.09 11.00 -1.96
C MET A 132 4.77 10.86 -1.20
N SER A 133 4.83 10.34 0.04
CA SER A 133 3.68 9.86 0.78
C SER A 133 2.60 10.94 0.92
N PHE A 134 1.32 10.58 0.79
CA PHE A 134 0.29 11.39 1.46
C PHE A 134 0.37 11.14 2.98
N SER A 135 -0.55 11.68 3.78
CA SER A 135 -0.53 11.49 5.23
C SER A 135 -0.66 10.02 5.63
N LEU A 136 0.25 9.49 6.47
CA LEU A 136 0.12 8.14 7.03
C LEU A 136 -0.92 8.14 8.14
N ILE A 137 -2.04 7.47 7.87
CA ILE A 137 -3.22 7.46 8.74
C ILE A 137 -3.85 6.06 8.82
N ASP A 138 -4.67 5.87 9.84
CA ASP A 138 -5.45 4.66 10.05
C ASP A 138 -6.69 4.64 9.14
N LEU A 139 -6.50 4.31 7.85
CA LEU A 139 -7.59 4.29 6.86
C LEU A 139 -8.56 3.13 7.06
N ALA A 140 -8.04 1.92 7.31
CA ALA A 140 -8.88 0.73 7.47
C ALA A 140 -8.33 -0.22 8.54
N PRO A 141 -9.21 -0.79 9.40
CA PRO A 141 -8.79 -1.88 10.26
C PRO A 141 -8.48 -3.10 9.40
N TRP A 142 -7.30 -3.67 9.59
CA TRP A 142 -6.83 -4.87 8.88
C TRP A 142 -7.08 -6.13 9.70
N LEU A 143 -6.90 -6.06 11.02
CA LEU A 143 -7.21 -7.14 11.95
C LEU A 143 -8.63 -6.97 12.50
N ALA A 144 -9.37 -8.08 12.61
CA ALA A 144 -10.73 -8.07 13.13
C ALA A 144 -10.83 -7.61 14.60
N ASP A 145 -9.75 -7.77 15.36
CA ASP A 145 -9.60 -7.36 16.75
C ASP A 145 -8.72 -6.10 16.92
N ALA A 146 -8.52 -5.33 15.85
CA ALA A 146 -7.82 -4.06 15.94
C ALA A 146 -8.54 -3.11 16.90
N GLU A 147 -7.81 -2.57 17.87
CA GLU A 147 -8.28 -1.47 18.71
C GLU A 147 -8.54 -0.22 17.85
N PRO A 148 -9.31 0.77 18.31
CA PRO A 148 -9.57 1.98 17.54
C PRO A 148 -8.29 2.67 17.05
N GLY A 149 -8.30 3.05 15.76
CA GLY A 149 -7.21 3.80 15.13
C GLY A 149 -6.95 5.14 15.84
N LYS A 150 -5.70 5.55 15.83
CA LYS A 150 -5.16 6.72 16.53
C LYS A 150 -4.70 7.81 15.57
N TYR A 151 -4.27 7.47 14.36
CA TYR A 151 -3.60 8.39 13.44
C TYR A 151 -4.53 8.88 12.33
N PRO A 152 -4.43 10.16 11.95
CA PRO A 152 -3.49 11.15 12.46
C PRO A 152 -3.93 11.69 13.84
N LEU A 153 -2.96 12.04 14.69
CA LEU A 153 -3.23 12.69 15.97
C LEU A 153 -3.52 14.19 15.77
N ASP A 154 -4.17 14.81 16.77
CA ASP A 154 -4.52 16.25 16.76
C ASP A 154 -3.31 17.19 16.57
N ASP A 155 -2.10 16.74 16.93
CA ASP A 155 -0.86 17.51 16.76
C ASP A 155 -0.19 17.33 15.39
N GLY A 156 -0.84 16.60 14.48
CA GLY A 156 -0.36 16.29 13.14
C GLY A 156 0.62 15.11 13.08
N THR A 157 0.81 14.38 14.18
CA THR A 157 1.59 13.13 14.16
C THR A 157 0.89 12.09 13.31
N GLN A 158 1.63 11.54 12.37
CA GLN A 158 1.20 10.50 11.44
C GLN A 158 1.80 9.14 11.82
N GLY A 159 1.08 8.09 11.45
CA GLY A 159 1.46 6.72 11.73
C GLY A 159 0.36 5.72 11.38
N ILE A 160 0.63 4.44 11.69
CA ILE A 160 -0.29 3.33 11.48
C ILE A 160 -0.37 2.52 12.78
N SER A 161 -1.56 2.46 13.36
CA SER A 161 -1.85 1.73 14.59
C SER A 161 -1.68 0.21 14.37
N VAL A 162 -1.35 -0.51 15.44
CA VAL A 162 -1.34 -1.98 15.40
C VAL A 162 -2.68 -2.51 14.90
N GLY A 163 -2.64 -3.38 13.88
CA GLY A 163 -3.83 -3.97 13.27
C GLY A 163 -4.56 -3.08 12.27
N TRP A 164 -4.04 -1.89 11.96
CA TRP A 164 -4.56 -1.00 10.92
C TRP A 164 -3.67 -1.00 9.69
N ALA A 165 -4.22 -0.51 8.57
CA ALA A 165 -3.50 -0.27 7.35
C ALA A 165 -3.77 1.15 6.83
N ASP A 166 -2.73 1.76 6.27
CA ASP A 166 -2.90 2.83 5.29
C ASP A 166 -3.04 2.23 3.89
N ALA A 167 -3.78 2.89 3.01
CA ALA A 167 -4.22 2.40 1.71
C ALA A 167 -4.18 3.51 0.64
N TYR A 168 -3.33 3.31 -0.36
CA TYR A 168 -3.21 4.16 -1.54
C TYR A 168 -3.80 3.45 -2.74
N VAL A 169 -5.01 3.82 -3.14
CA VAL A 169 -5.69 3.15 -4.27
C VAL A 169 -5.13 3.60 -5.63
N SER A 170 -5.14 2.70 -6.61
CA SER A 170 -4.53 2.88 -7.96
C SER A 170 -5.01 4.12 -8.74
N GLN A 171 -6.16 4.68 -8.37
CA GLN A 171 -6.73 5.88 -8.99
C GLN A 171 -6.08 7.17 -8.50
N LEU A 172 -5.39 7.15 -7.35
CA LEU A 172 -4.77 8.35 -6.78
C LEU A 172 -3.67 8.92 -7.68
N ASP A 173 -3.45 10.23 -7.54
CA ASP A 173 -2.34 10.88 -8.22
C ASP A 173 -1.00 10.40 -7.65
N CYS A 174 -0.01 10.28 -8.53
CA CYS A 174 1.32 9.72 -8.23
C CYS A 174 1.32 8.26 -7.74
N GLN A 175 0.23 7.52 -7.90
CA GLN A 175 0.12 6.12 -7.51
C GLN A 175 0.36 5.20 -8.73
N TRP A 176 1.58 5.27 -9.27
CA TRP A 176 1.99 4.53 -10.47
C TRP A 176 3.52 4.46 -10.63
N VAL A 177 3.96 3.70 -11.65
CA VAL A 177 5.28 3.82 -12.28
C VAL A 177 5.11 4.35 -13.70
N ASP A 178 5.88 5.37 -14.09
CA ASP A 178 5.94 5.85 -15.48
C ASP A 178 6.69 4.82 -16.34
N ILE A 179 5.96 4.13 -17.21
CA ILE A 179 6.46 3.07 -18.09
C ILE A 179 6.58 3.56 -19.55
N THR A 180 6.67 4.88 -19.76
CA THR A 180 6.81 5.45 -21.10
C THR A 180 8.07 4.92 -21.80
N GLY A 181 7.89 4.27 -22.95
CA GLY A 181 8.99 3.70 -23.73
C GLY A 181 9.44 2.30 -23.30
N ILE A 182 8.82 1.72 -22.26
CA ILE A 182 9.03 0.32 -21.88
C ILE A 182 8.24 -0.59 -22.85
N PRO A 183 8.88 -1.55 -23.53
CA PRO A 183 8.22 -2.42 -24.49
C PRO A 183 7.33 -3.47 -23.82
N ALA A 184 6.36 -4.01 -24.57
CA ALA A 184 5.60 -5.19 -24.15
C ALA A 184 6.53 -6.35 -23.75
N GLY A 185 6.12 -7.11 -22.73
CA GLY A 185 6.91 -8.19 -22.15
C GLY A 185 6.55 -8.45 -20.69
N ASP A 186 7.27 -9.39 -20.09
CA ASP A 186 7.09 -9.78 -18.70
C ASP A 186 8.12 -9.09 -17.80
N TYR A 187 7.62 -8.55 -16.69
CA TYR A 187 8.35 -7.74 -15.71
C TYR A 187 7.94 -8.13 -14.30
N GLN A 188 8.61 -7.57 -13.31
CA GLN A 188 8.16 -7.59 -11.92
C GLN A 188 8.03 -6.15 -11.40
N LEU A 189 6.86 -5.81 -10.89
CA LEU A 189 6.67 -4.62 -10.07
C LEU A 189 7.17 -4.94 -8.66
N GLU A 190 8.14 -4.19 -8.18
CA GLU A 190 8.63 -4.22 -6.83
C GLU A 190 8.12 -3.01 -6.06
N ILE A 191 7.46 -3.26 -4.94
CA ILE A 191 7.01 -2.25 -3.99
C ILE A 191 7.79 -2.48 -2.70
N THR A 192 8.51 -1.46 -2.24
CA THR A 192 9.23 -1.53 -0.96
C THR A 192 8.79 -0.39 -0.05
N VAL A 193 8.34 -0.73 1.16
CA VAL A 193 7.97 0.23 2.21
C VAL A 193 9.13 0.38 3.20
N ASN A 194 9.34 1.60 3.70
CA ASN A 194 10.46 1.94 4.57
C ASN A 194 11.82 1.44 4.00
N PRO A 195 12.14 1.72 2.72
CA PRO A 195 13.29 1.16 2.03
C PRO A 195 14.65 1.50 2.66
N GLN A 196 14.72 2.60 3.43
CA GLN A 196 15.93 3.03 4.12
C GLN A 196 16.00 2.57 5.58
N ALA A 197 15.03 1.79 6.05
CA ALA A 197 14.86 1.41 7.46
C ALA A 197 14.92 2.65 8.39
N ALA A 198 14.29 3.75 7.97
CA ALA A 198 14.24 5.00 8.72
C ALA A 198 13.39 4.87 10.00
N ILE A 199 12.43 3.94 9.97
CA ILE A 199 11.68 3.44 11.12
C ILE A 199 12.20 2.04 11.46
N GLN A 200 12.43 1.75 12.74
CA GLN A 200 12.81 0.42 13.18
C GLN A 200 11.57 -0.47 13.26
N GLU A 201 11.63 -1.64 12.63
CA GLU A 201 10.56 -2.64 12.64
C GLU A 201 11.06 -3.95 13.24
N SER A 202 10.14 -4.84 13.62
CA SER A 202 10.50 -6.19 14.11
C SER A 202 11.02 -7.09 13.00
N ASP A 203 10.52 -6.93 11.78
CA ASP A 203 10.98 -7.57 10.57
C ASP A 203 11.00 -6.51 9.45
N HIS A 204 12.00 -6.62 8.57
CA HIS A 204 12.10 -5.80 7.36
C HIS A 204 12.12 -6.67 6.10
N ALA A 205 12.12 -8.00 6.25
CA ALA A 205 12.12 -8.93 5.13
C ALA A 205 10.75 -9.00 4.43
N ASP A 206 9.69 -8.56 5.09
CA ASP A 206 8.31 -8.48 4.59
C ASP A 206 7.91 -7.07 4.11
N ASN A 207 8.87 -6.14 4.05
CA ASN A 207 8.69 -4.78 3.53
C ASN A 207 8.70 -4.70 1.99
N THR A 208 9.10 -5.76 1.29
CA THR A 208 9.21 -5.78 -0.17
C THR A 208 8.27 -6.81 -0.79
N LEU A 209 7.37 -6.34 -1.65
CA LEU A 209 6.44 -7.14 -2.44
C LEU A 209 6.85 -7.14 -3.92
N LEU A 210 6.90 -8.33 -4.54
CA LEU A 210 7.13 -8.51 -5.98
C LEU A 210 5.86 -9.04 -6.66
N ILE A 211 5.34 -8.30 -7.63
CA ILE A 211 4.15 -8.61 -8.41
C ILE A 211 4.55 -8.90 -9.86
N PRO A 212 4.19 -10.06 -10.44
CA PRO A 212 4.43 -10.31 -11.85
C PRO A 212 3.55 -9.41 -12.72
N ILE A 213 4.14 -8.75 -13.71
CA ILE A 213 3.45 -7.83 -14.62
C ILE A 213 3.68 -8.28 -16.06
N SER A 214 2.60 -8.50 -16.81
CA SER A 214 2.67 -8.72 -18.27
C SER A 214 2.17 -7.47 -18.99
N LEU A 215 3.10 -6.70 -19.56
CA LEU A 215 2.79 -5.50 -20.31
C LEU A 215 2.47 -5.83 -21.77
N THR A 216 1.40 -5.26 -22.30
CA THR A 216 1.10 -5.24 -23.74
C THR A 216 1.34 -3.84 -24.32
N ASP A 217 1.18 -3.66 -25.62
CA ASP A 217 1.25 -2.33 -26.27
C ASP A 217 -0.06 -1.52 -26.14
N VAL A 218 -1.10 -2.11 -25.55
CA VAL A 218 -2.42 -1.49 -25.39
C VAL A 218 -2.66 -1.22 -23.92
N ASP A 219 -3.29 -0.10 -23.63
CA ASP A 219 -3.72 0.19 -22.27
C ASP A 219 -4.89 -0.68 -21.85
N THR A 220 -4.78 -1.26 -20.65
CA THR A 220 -5.82 -2.13 -20.11
C THR A 220 -7.00 -1.33 -19.59
N GLY A 221 -6.79 -0.06 -19.22
CA GLY A 221 -7.75 0.70 -18.41
C GLY A 221 -7.83 0.14 -16.99
N PRO A 222 -8.54 0.82 -16.06
CA PRO A 222 -8.72 0.32 -14.70
C PRO A 222 -9.25 -1.12 -14.74
N PRO A 223 -8.96 -1.95 -13.71
CA PRO A 223 -9.52 -3.29 -13.62
C PRO A 223 -11.01 -3.18 -13.91
N GLY A 224 -11.46 -3.92 -14.92
CA GLY A 224 -12.87 -4.01 -15.21
C GLY A 224 -13.61 -4.58 -14.00
N PRO A 225 -14.94 -4.59 -14.04
CA PRO A 225 -15.70 -5.32 -13.04
C PRO A 225 -15.15 -6.74 -12.81
N PRO A 226 -15.27 -7.29 -11.58
CA PRO A 226 -14.96 -8.69 -11.29
C PRO A 226 -15.62 -9.63 -12.30
N ASP A 227 -15.05 -10.82 -12.53
CA ASP A 227 -15.58 -11.82 -13.47
C ASP A 227 -17.06 -12.17 -13.20
N ASP A 228 -17.50 -12.06 -11.95
CA ASP A 228 -18.88 -12.33 -11.53
C ASP A 228 -19.84 -11.17 -11.86
N TRP A 229 -19.35 -10.02 -12.32
CA TRP A 229 -20.18 -8.88 -12.71
C TRP A 229 -20.97 -9.16 -14.00
N SER A 230 -22.29 -9.17 -13.89
CA SER A 230 -23.22 -9.46 -14.97
C SER A 230 -23.83 -8.23 -15.63
N CYS A 231 -23.72 -7.04 -15.03
CA CYS A 231 -24.26 -5.79 -15.56
C CYS A 231 -23.39 -5.19 -16.68
N PRO A 232 -23.86 -4.15 -17.41
CA PRO A 232 -23.07 -3.55 -18.47
C PRO A 232 -21.72 -3.04 -17.95
N LEU A 233 -20.62 -3.39 -18.62
CA LEU A 233 -19.27 -2.98 -18.21
C LEU A 233 -19.10 -1.47 -17.94
N PRO A 234 -19.73 -0.55 -18.70
CA PRO A 234 -19.61 0.88 -18.42
C PRO A 234 -20.26 1.37 -17.12
N ALA A 235 -21.02 0.51 -16.45
CA ALA A 235 -21.73 0.83 -15.21
C ALA A 235 -20.88 0.54 -13.96
N TYR A 236 -19.88 -0.35 -14.04
CA TYR A 236 -19.09 -0.71 -12.88
C TYR A 236 -18.10 0.39 -12.49
N GLY A 237 -18.21 0.93 -11.26
CA GLY A 237 -17.27 1.92 -10.73
C GLY A 237 -17.15 3.16 -11.62
N ALA A 238 -18.27 3.55 -12.24
CA ALA A 238 -18.36 4.69 -13.14
C ALA A 238 -18.38 6.03 -12.37
N ASN A 239 -18.41 5.97 -11.04
CA ASN A 239 -18.58 7.11 -10.13
C ASN A 239 -19.88 7.85 -10.44
N ASP A 240 -20.96 7.10 -10.69
CA ASP A 240 -22.31 7.61 -10.89
C ASP A 240 -23.32 7.11 -9.86
N VAL A 241 -23.98 5.98 -10.08
CA VAL A 241 -25.05 5.43 -9.22
C VAL A 241 -24.67 4.04 -8.75
N CYS A 242 -25.16 3.64 -7.58
CA CYS A 242 -24.97 2.27 -7.09
C CYS A 242 -25.81 1.26 -7.89
N ASP A 243 -25.17 0.48 -8.77
CA ASP A 243 -25.77 -0.62 -9.54
C ASP A 243 -25.73 -1.95 -8.75
N CYS A 244 -26.90 -2.44 -8.37
CA CYS A 244 -27.07 -3.64 -7.54
C CYS A 244 -27.48 -4.88 -8.32
N GLY A 245 -27.30 -6.05 -7.71
CA GLY A 245 -27.73 -7.36 -8.23
C GLY A 245 -26.90 -7.87 -9.39
N CYS A 246 -25.75 -7.23 -9.60
CA CYS A 246 -24.89 -7.46 -10.73
C CYS A 246 -23.89 -8.59 -10.50
N GLY A 247 -24.03 -9.42 -9.47
CA GLY A 247 -23.12 -10.54 -9.18
C GLY A 247 -21.80 -10.15 -8.52
N ALA A 248 -21.43 -8.86 -8.56
CA ALA A 248 -20.33 -8.29 -7.78
C ALA A 248 -20.74 -6.91 -7.20
N PHE A 249 -20.03 -6.48 -6.15
CA PHE A 249 -20.27 -5.19 -5.51
C PHE A 249 -19.84 -4.06 -6.44
N ASP A 250 -20.72 -3.10 -6.69
CA ASP A 250 -20.38 -1.88 -7.41
C ASP A 250 -19.65 -0.90 -6.48
N PRO A 251 -18.41 -0.47 -6.81
CA PRO A 251 -17.66 0.51 -6.04
C PRO A 251 -18.41 1.84 -5.81
N ASP A 252 -19.41 2.16 -6.62
CA ASP A 252 -20.22 3.37 -6.48
C ASP A 252 -21.21 3.29 -5.31
N CYS A 253 -21.42 2.12 -4.72
CA CYS A 253 -22.29 1.91 -3.56
C CYS A 253 -21.66 2.41 -2.25
N ALA A 254 -22.47 3.11 -1.44
CA ALA A 254 -22.03 3.61 -0.12
C ALA A 254 -21.77 2.49 0.90
N ASN A 255 -22.42 1.33 0.74
CA ASN A 255 -22.30 0.15 1.60
C ASN A 255 -22.84 -1.09 0.83
N PRO A 256 -22.61 -2.33 1.34
CA PRO A 256 -22.99 -3.56 0.64
C PRO A 256 -24.44 -4.02 0.91
N THR A 257 -25.32 -3.16 1.45
CA THR A 257 -26.71 -3.55 1.76
C THR A 257 -27.70 -3.01 0.72
N ALA A 258 -28.87 -3.65 0.60
CA ALA A 258 -29.82 -3.36 -0.49
C ALA A 258 -30.43 -1.94 -0.43
N ASP A 259 -30.30 -1.25 0.71
CA ASP A 259 -30.71 0.14 0.89
C ASP A 259 -29.76 1.14 0.21
N ALA A 260 -28.53 0.74 -0.12
CA ALA A 260 -27.62 1.55 -0.91
C ALA A 260 -27.96 1.55 -2.41
N CYS A 261 -28.82 0.64 -2.87
CA CYS A 261 -29.15 0.48 -4.28
C CYS A 261 -29.88 1.69 -4.86
N GLU A 262 -29.28 2.28 -5.88
CA GLU A 262 -29.87 3.38 -6.64
C GLU A 262 -30.37 2.91 -8.00
N MET A 263 -29.75 1.88 -8.56
CA MET A 263 -30.17 1.21 -9.77
C MET A 263 -30.08 -0.32 -9.61
N CYS A 264 -31.14 -1.04 -9.95
CA CYS A 264 -31.22 -2.49 -9.71
C CYS A 264 -31.86 -3.27 -10.86
N ASN A 265 -32.17 -2.62 -11.97
CA ASN A 265 -32.78 -3.26 -13.14
C ASN A 265 -31.90 -3.18 -14.40
N GLN A 266 -30.61 -2.94 -14.23
CA GLN A 266 -29.66 -3.02 -15.33
C GLN A 266 -29.75 -4.38 -16.02
N PRO A 267 -29.48 -4.45 -17.34
CA PRO A 267 -29.33 -5.73 -18.03
C PRO A 267 -28.28 -6.60 -17.33
N GLY A 268 -28.70 -7.71 -16.72
CA GLY A 268 -27.82 -8.60 -15.96
C GLY A 268 -28.00 -8.54 -14.45
N SER A 269 -28.72 -7.55 -13.93
CA SER A 269 -29.12 -7.48 -12.53
C SER A 269 -30.24 -8.48 -12.18
N CYS A 270 -30.44 -8.73 -10.89
CA CYS A 270 -31.51 -9.58 -10.34
C CYS A 270 -32.91 -8.95 -10.39
N ALA A 271 -33.06 -7.61 -10.45
CA ALA A 271 -34.37 -6.98 -10.50
C ALA A 271 -34.77 -6.66 -11.96
N GLU A 272 -36.06 -6.77 -12.25
CA GLU A 272 -36.60 -6.41 -13.57
C GLU A 272 -37.23 -5.00 -13.58
N ASP A 273 -37.46 -4.42 -12.40
CA ASP A 273 -38.08 -3.11 -12.20
C ASP A 273 -37.23 -2.26 -11.24
N GLU A 274 -36.82 -1.08 -11.68
CA GLU A 274 -36.01 -0.12 -10.90
C GLU A 274 -36.74 0.33 -9.62
N ALA A 275 -38.08 0.37 -9.66
CA ALA A 275 -38.89 0.75 -8.50
C ALA A 275 -39.03 -0.37 -7.46
N ASP A 276 -38.59 -1.59 -7.78
CA ASP A 276 -38.72 -2.78 -6.93
C ASP A 276 -37.45 -3.62 -6.93
N CYS A 277 -36.46 -3.20 -6.13
CA CYS A 277 -35.24 -3.93 -5.88
C CYS A 277 -35.39 -5.07 -4.85
N SER A 278 -36.61 -5.57 -4.60
CA SER A 278 -36.85 -6.59 -3.57
C SER A 278 -36.23 -7.96 -3.87
N SER A 279 -35.79 -8.20 -5.11
CA SER A 279 -35.02 -9.40 -5.50
C SER A 279 -33.53 -9.30 -5.16
N ILE A 280 -33.06 -8.16 -4.65
CA ILE A 280 -31.69 -7.98 -4.15
C ILE A 280 -31.61 -8.46 -2.70
N ALA A 281 -30.56 -9.21 -2.36
CA ALA A 281 -30.38 -9.69 -1.00
C ALA A 281 -30.15 -8.52 -0.03
N ALA A 282 -30.93 -8.49 1.06
CA ALA A 282 -30.98 -7.34 1.96
C ALA A 282 -29.62 -6.93 2.56
N ASN A 283 -28.73 -7.89 2.79
CA ASN A 283 -27.42 -7.68 3.43
C ASN A 283 -26.23 -7.84 2.46
N ASP A 284 -26.51 -8.04 1.17
CA ASP A 284 -25.50 -8.20 0.13
C ASP A 284 -26.08 -7.76 -1.20
N ASN A 285 -25.84 -6.50 -1.54
CA ASN A 285 -26.43 -5.86 -2.71
C ASN A 285 -25.84 -6.33 -4.04
N SER A 286 -24.82 -7.20 -4.01
CA SER A 286 -24.27 -7.84 -5.20
C SER A 286 -25.06 -9.08 -5.63
N THR A 287 -25.79 -9.72 -4.71
CA THR A 287 -26.44 -11.02 -4.94
C THR A 287 -27.96 -10.97 -4.90
N CYS A 288 -28.60 -11.97 -5.51
CA CYS A 288 -30.05 -12.11 -5.49
C CYS A 288 -30.53 -12.74 -4.16
N GLY A 289 -31.64 -12.25 -3.61
CA GLY A 289 -32.22 -12.61 -2.32
C GLY A 289 -33.45 -13.51 -2.36
#